data_AF-A0A661JML9-F1
#
_entry.id   AF-A0A661JML9-F1
#
_cell.length_a   1.000
_cell.length_b   1.000
_cell.length_c   1.000
_cell.angle_alpha   90.00
_cell.angle_beta   90.00
_cell.angle_gamma   90.00
#
_symmetry.space_group_name_H-M   'P 1'
#
loop_
_entity.id
_entity.type
_entity.pdbx_description
1 polymer ?
#
loop_
_entity_poly.entity_id
_entity_poly.type
_entity_poly.pdbx_seq_one_letter_code
_entity_poly.pdbx_strand_id
1 'polypeptide(L)'
;MLSKHDIHPLWWTEYIPVLFFVSSIFAGLSMVIFEGTISLRVFRHQMSEDFLRRYPGIVVGLGKTCAGVMIVYLFLKLLLLIHGRHWSLLNTPMGYWYLTEVVGLTLIPSVLFIKGVRSRSLALIRVAALLTMAGIIINRCNYVFIAYKWYVPLAERYIPTWKEVVIAFTVVLAHIWTFRWIVNRMPVYRESPEWVKEEEEETISKEVVQWRASRM
;
A
#
# COMPACT_ATOMS: atom_id res chain seq x y z
N MET A 1 -2.55 8.24 -26.11
CA MET A 1 -2.23 9.57 -25.55
C MET A 1 -3.50 10.12 -24.90
N LEU A 2 -3.53 10.22 -23.57
CA LEU A 2 -4.69 10.77 -22.84
C LEU A 2 -4.81 12.26 -23.19
N SER A 3 -5.87 12.64 -23.91
CA SER A 3 -6.04 14.04 -24.28
C SER A 3 -6.63 14.83 -23.11
N LYS A 4 -6.28 16.12 -23.02
CA LYS A 4 -6.64 17.05 -21.92
C LYS A 4 -8.16 17.20 -21.71
N HIS A 5 -8.97 16.73 -22.67
CA HIS A 5 -10.42 16.88 -22.69
C HIS A 5 -11.19 15.70 -22.07
N ASP A 6 -10.55 14.57 -21.80
CA ASP A 6 -11.25 13.35 -21.34
C ASP A 6 -11.43 13.24 -19.82
N ILE A 7 -10.70 14.05 -19.04
CA ILE A 7 -10.65 14.03 -17.57
C ILE A 7 -11.14 15.36 -17.00
N HIS A 8 -11.90 15.33 -15.90
CA HIS A 8 -12.33 16.54 -15.19
C HIS A 8 -11.11 17.39 -14.79
N PRO A 9 -11.14 18.73 -14.98
CA PRO A 9 -10.02 19.63 -14.68
C PRO A 9 -9.50 19.58 -13.22
N LEU A 10 -10.30 19.05 -12.27
CA LEU A 10 -9.92 18.85 -10.86
C LEU A 10 -9.01 17.62 -10.64
N TRP A 11 -9.19 16.57 -11.44
CA TRP A 11 -8.36 15.35 -11.37
C TRP A 11 -7.25 15.35 -12.42
N TRP A 12 -7.38 16.14 -13.51
CA TRP A 12 -6.36 16.27 -14.52
C TRP A 12 -5.18 17.13 -14.04
N THR A 13 -4.01 16.51 -13.96
CA THR A 13 -2.75 17.18 -13.69
C THR A 13 -1.65 16.45 -14.46
N GLU A 14 -0.65 17.18 -14.95
CA GLU A 14 0.48 16.60 -15.68
C GLU A 14 1.28 15.61 -14.81
N TYR A 15 1.25 15.81 -13.49
CA TYR A 15 1.89 14.99 -12.47
C TYR A 15 1.05 13.80 -11.97
N ILE A 16 0.00 13.35 -12.69
CA ILE A 16 -0.74 12.12 -12.35
C ILE A 16 0.21 10.93 -12.14
N PRO A 17 1.22 10.65 -12.99
CA PRO A 17 2.14 9.54 -12.79
C PRO A 17 2.88 9.61 -11.44
N VAL A 18 3.30 10.80 -11.03
CA VAL A 18 4.00 11.04 -9.75
C VAL A 18 3.06 10.79 -8.58
N LEU A 19 1.82 11.28 -8.64
CA LEU A 19 0.81 11.02 -7.62
C LEU A 19 0.50 9.52 -7.49
N PHE A 20 0.37 8.83 -8.63
CA PHE A 20 0.17 7.38 -8.68
C PHE A 20 1.36 6.62 -8.06
N PHE A 21 2.59 7.04 -8.34
CA PHE A 21 3.80 6.44 -7.79
C PHE A 21 3.90 6.63 -6.26
N VAL A 22 3.70 7.86 -5.78
CA VAL A 22 3.73 8.11 -4.32
C VAL A 22 2.63 7.31 -3.63
N SER A 23 1.45 7.21 -4.26
CA SER A 23 0.33 6.42 -3.72
C SER A 23 0.55 4.92 -3.73
N SER A 24 1.25 4.34 -4.71
CA SER A 24 1.55 2.91 -4.70
C SER A 24 2.51 2.51 -3.58
N ILE A 25 3.43 3.40 -3.16
CA ILE A 25 4.33 3.13 -2.03
C ILE A 25 3.52 2.90 -0.74
N PHE A 26 2.67 3.85 -0.36
CA PHE A 26 1.90 3.70 0.88
C PHE A 26 0.77 2.67 0.75
N ALA A 27 0.28 2.39 -0.46
CA ALA A 27 -0.60 1.25 -0.74
C ALA A 27 0.06 -0.08 -0.40
N GLY A 28 1.24 -0.33 -0.97
CA GLY A 28 1.99 -1.57 -0.78
C GLY A 28 2.36 -1.78 0.69
N LEU A 29 2.82 -0.73 1.38
CA LEU A 29 3.14 -0.82 2.80
C LEU A 29 1.90 -1.14 3.65
N SER A 30 0.75 -0.54 3.33
CA SER A 30 -0.50 -0.81 4.03
C SER A 30 -1.00 -2.24 3.79
N MET A 31 -0.84 -2.76 2.56
CA MET A 31 -1.15 -4.15 2.21
C MET A 31 -0.26 -5.14 2.98
N VAL A 32 1.05 -4.88 3.08
CA VAL A 32 1.99 -5.71 3.85
C VAL A 32 1.63 -5.75 5.35
N ILE A 33 1.20 -4.62 5.93
CA ILE A 33 0.74 -4.58 7.34
C ILE A 33 -0.51 -5.45 7.52
N PHE A 34 -1.41 -5.41 6.55
CA PHE A 34 -2.64 -6.19 6.55
C PHE A 34 -2.38 -7.69 6.39
N GLU A 35 -1.65 -8.09 5.36
CA GLU A 35 -1.21 -9.47 5.12
C GLU A 35 -0.44 -10.02 6.32
N GLY A 36 0.50 -9.25 6.87
CA GLY A 36 1.26 -9.66 8.06
C GLY A 36 0.32 -9.98 9.23
N THR A 37 -0.72 -9.17 9.42
CA THR A 37 -1.71 -9.38 10.49
C THR A 37 -2.53 -10.67 10.28
N ILE A 38 -2.89 -10.98 9.04
CA ILE A 38 -3.61 -12.22 8.68
C ILE A 38 -2.68 -13.42 8.84
N SER A 39 -1.45 -13.32 8.35
CA SER A 39 -0.45 -14.38 8.48
C SER A 39 -0.16 -14.73 9.93
N LEU A 40 -0.10 -13.75 10.84
CA LEU A 40 0.01 -14.02 12.28
C LEU A 40 -1.18 -14.80 12.86
N ARG A 41 -2.38 -14.61 12.31
CA ARG A 41 -3.58 -15.30 12.79
C ARG A 41 -3.66 -16.72 12.22
N VAL A 42 -3.36 -16.89 10.93
CA VAL A 42 -3.51 -18.16 10.20
C VAL A 42 -2.30 -19.08 10.38
N PHE A 43 -1.09 -18.53 10.40
CA PHE A 43 0.17 -19.28 10.44
C PHE A 43 0.88 -19.19 11.79
N ARG A 44 0.15 -18.82 12.86
CA ARG A 44 0.70 -18.72 14.23
C ARG A 44 1.51 -19.96 14.65
N HIS A 45 1.06 -21.15 14.26
CA HIS A 45 1.71 -22.43 14.61
C HIS A 45 3.05 -22.65 13.89
N GLN A 46 3.34 -21.92 12.81
CA GLN A 46 4.55 -22.06 12.01
C GLN A 46 5.58 -20.95 12.27
N MET A 47 5.28 -19.99 13.16
CA MET A 47 6.11 -18.82 13.44
C MET A 47 6.98 -19.02 14.68
N SER A 48 8.28 -18.71 14.58
CA SER A 48 9.18 -18.71 15.74
C SER A 48 8.79 -17.64 16.76
N GLU A 49 9.07 -17.89 18.05
CA GLU A 49 8.78 -16.92 19.10
C GLU A 49 9.53 -15.59 18.92
N ASP A 50 10.75 -15.66 18.39
CA ASP A 50 11.57 -14.47 18.09
C ASP A 50 10.94 -13.60 17.01
N PHE A 51 10.34 -14.21 15.98
CA PHE A 51 9.62 -13.47 14.95
C PHE A 51 8.40 -12.76 15.55
N LEU A 52 7.64 -13.45 16.40
CA LEU A 52 6.48 -12.88 17.09
C LEU A 52 6.85 -11.69 17.98
N ARG A 53 8.00 -11.74 18.66
CA ARG A 53 8.52 -10.62 19.48
C ARG A 53 8.96 -9.42 18.64
N ARG A 54 9.54 -9.65 17.46
CA ARG A 54 10.07 -8.58 16.60
C ARG A 54 9.01 -7.93 15.70
N TYR A 55 7.94 -8.66 15.40
CA TYR A 55 6.86 -8.21 14.52
C TYR A 55 6.23 -6.85 14.89
N PRO A 56 5.89 -6.53 16.15
CA PRO A 56 5.36 -5.21 16.52
C PRO A 56 6.29 -4.07 16.12
N GLY A 57 7.60 -4.28 16.25
CA GLY A 57 8.63 -3.30 15.88
C GLY A 57 8.68 -3.06 14.37
N ILE A 58 8.52 -4.12 13.57
CA ILE A 58 8.44 -4.03 12.11
C ILE A 58 7.21 -3.23 11.70
N VAL A 59 6.04 -3.56 12.26
CA VAL A 59 4.78 -2.86 11.95
C VAL A 59 4.84 -1.37 12.31
N VAL A 60 5.46 -1.02 13.44
CA VAL A 60 5.67 0.39 13.81
C VAL A 60 6.63 1.08 12.84
N GLY A 61 7.68 0.39 12.38
CA GLY A 61 8.59 0.90 11.36
C GLY A 61 7.88 1.18 10.03
N LEU A 62 7.09 0.21 9.54
CA LEU A 62 6.27 0.35 8.33
C LEU A 62 5.25 1.48 8.47
N GLY A 63 4.57 1.55 9.62
CA GLY A 63 3.64 2.63 9.94
C GLY A 63 4.28 4.03 9.93
N LYS A 64 5.53 4.15 10.40
CA LYS A 64 6.29 5.42 10.36
C LYS A 64 6.57 5.84 8.92
N THR A 65 6.99 4.90 8.08
CA THR A 65 7.23 5.16 6.66
C THR A 65 5.91 5.53 5.96
N CYS A 66 4.83 4.79 6.20
CA CYS A 66 3.48 5.12 5.72
C CYS A 66 3.08 6.56 6.07
N ALA A 67 3.20 6.95 7.35
CA ALA A 67 2.89 8.31 7.80
C ALA A 67 3.70 9.37 7.03
N GLY A 68 5.00 9.15 6.86
CA GLY A 68 5.88 10.07 6.13
C GLY A 68 5.47 10.22 4.67
N VAL A 69 5.28 9.11 3.94
CA VAL A 69 4.91 9.16 2.52
C VAL A 69 3.52 9.76 2.33
N MET A 70 2.56 9.47 3.21
CA MET A 70 1.24 10.05 3.10
C MET A 70 1.23 11.57 3.35
N ILE A 71 2.08 12.09 4.23
CA ILE A 71 2.26 13.54 4.39
C ILE A 71 2.83 14.16 3.11
N VAL A 72 3.82 13.52 2.49
CA VAL A 72 4.38 13.99 1.21
C VAL A 72 3.30 13.99 0.13
N TYR A 73 2.47 12.95 0.07
CA TYR A 73 1.37 12.87 -0.88
C TYR A 73 0.33 13.99 -0.66
N LEU A 74 -0.04 14.26 0.58
CA LEU A 74 -0.92 15.38 0.92
C LEU A 74 -0.32 16.74 0.53
N PHE A 75 0.98 16.93 0.76
CA PHE A 75 1.68 18.14 0.39
C PHE A 75 1.69 18.34 -1.13
N LEU A 76 1.99 17.28 -1.89
CA LEU A 76 1.91 17.31 -3.36
C LEU A 76 0.49 17.65 -3.83
N LYS A 77 -0.54 17.01 -3.27
CA LYS A 77 -1.94 17.31 -3.59
C LYS A 77 -2.30 18.76 -3.29
N LEU A 78 -1.81 19.31 -2.17
CA LEU A 78 -2.02 20.72 -1.81
C LEU A 78 -1.32 21.67 -2.78
N LEU A 79 -0.06 21.42 -3.15
CA LEU A 79 0.67 22.22 -4.14
C LEU A 79 -0.05 22.25 -5.49
N LEU A 80 -0.53 21.10 -5.95
CA LEU A 80 -1.26 20.99 -7.22
C LEU A 80 -2.58 21.77 -7.19
N LEU A 81 -3.27 21.76 -6.04
CA LEU A 81 -4.51 22.51 -5.87
C LEU A 81 -4.27 24.02 -5.91
N ILE A 82 -3.20 24.50 -5.29
CA ILE A 82 -2.77 25.91 -5.34
C ILE A 82 -2.37 26.29 -6.77
N HIS A 83 -1.57 25.46 -7.46
CA HIS A 83 -1.06 25.75 -8.80
C HIS A 83 -2.16 25.71 -9.86
N GLY A 84 -3.13 24.81 -9.71
CA GLY A 84 -4.26 24.66 -10.63
C GLY A 84 -5.24 25.84 -10.65
N ARG A 85 -5.22 26.75 -9.66
CA ARG A 85 -6.14 27.89 -9.54
C ARG A 85 -7.63 27.54 -9.70
N HIS A 86 -8.00 26.28 -9.43
CA HIS A 86 -9.37 25.75 -9.58
C HIS A 86 -10.26 25.96 -8.35
N TRP A 87 -10.06 27.06 -7.61
CA TRP A 87 -10.82 27.39 -6.39
C TRP A 87 -12.34 27.48 -6.62
N SER A 88 -12.76 27.91 -7.82
CA SER A 88 -14.19 27.97 -8.19
C SER A 88 -14.82 26.59 -8.44
N LEU A 89 -14.02 25.58 -8.80
CA LEU A 89 -14.50 24.23 -9.09
C LEU A 89 -14.66 23.38 -7.83
N LEU A 90 -14.04 23.79 -6.70
CA LEU A 90 -14.18 23.12 -5.41
C LEU A 90 -15.57 23.22 -4.81
N ASN A 91 -16.33 24.27 -5.14
CA ASN A 91 -17.68 24.51 -4.65
C ASN A 91 -18.77 23.79 -5.45
N THR A 92 -18.39 22.94 -6.41
CA THR A 92 -19.33 22.10 -7.16
C THR A 92 -19.54 20.75 -6.46
N PRO A 93 -20.65 20.03 -6.73
CA PRO A 93 -20.90 18.71 -6.14
C PRO A 93 -19.74 17.71 -6.32
N MET A 94 -19.00 17.81 -7.44
CA MET A 94 -17.80 17.00 -7.70
C MET A 94 -16.56 17.47 -6.93
N GLY A 95 -16.45 18.77 -6.65
CA GLY A 95 -15.42 19.33 -5.77
C GLY A 95 -15.57 18.85 -4.33
N TYR A 96 -16.81 18.72 -3.82
CA TYR A 96 -17.05 18.14 -2.50
C TYR A 96 -16.63 16.67 -2.42
N TRP A 97 -16.90 15.86 -3.45
CA TRP A 97 -16.43 14.47 -3.50
C TRP A 97 -14.90 14.37 -3.46
N TYR A 98 -14.21 15.22 -4.23
CA TYR A 98 -12.75 15.33 -4.18
C TYR A 98 -12.25 15.73 -2.79
N LEU A 99 -12.95 16.66 -2.12
CA LEU A 99 -12.58 17.11 -0.78
C LEU A 99 -12.79 15.99 0.24
N THR A 100 -13.90 15.26 0.18
CA THR A 100 -14.16 14.09 1.03
C THR A 100 -13.14 12.99 0.81
N GLU A 101 -12.62 12.82 -0.41
CA GLU A 101 -11.54 11.88 -0.71
C GLU A 101 -10.19 12.34 -0.11
N VAL A 102 -9.77 13.58 -0.36
CA VAL A 102 -8.47 14.06 0.14
C VAL A 102 -8.49 14.17 1.67
N VAL A 103 -9.56 14.69 2.26
CA VAL A 103 -9.68 14.87 3.71
C VAL A 103 -10.07 13.55 4.38
N GLY A 104 -11.09 12.86 3.90
CA GLY A 104 -11.59 11.64 4.53
C GLY A 104 -10.69 10.44 4.33
N LEU A 105 -10.14 10.24 3.12
CA LEU A 105 -9.44 9.01 2.75
C LEU A 105 -7.91 9.14 2.74
N THR A 106 -7.36 10.35 2.80
CA THR A 106 -5.91 10.57 2.91
C THR A 106 -5.50 11.23 4.23
N LEU A 107 -6.18 12.29 4.67
CA LEU A 107 -5.82 12.99 5.92
C LEU A 107 -6.14 12.16 7.17
N ILE A 108 -7.33 11.52 7.25
CA ILE A 108 -7.71 10.71 8.41
C ILE A 108 -6.71 9.55 8.63
N PRO A 109 -6.39 8.70 7.63
CA PRO A 109 -5.41 7.64 7.87
C PRO A 109 -4.00 8.17 8.16
N SER A 110 -3.56 9.30 7.59
CA SER A 110 -2.28 9.92 7.96
C SER A 110 -2.22 10.24 9.46
N VAL A 111 -3.27 10.87 9.98
CA VAL A 111 -3.36 11.21 11.42
C VAL A 111 -3.42 9.94 12.27
N LEU A 112 -4.14 8.92 11.83
CA LEU A 112 -4.20 7.62 12.51
C LEU A 112 -2.85 6.90 12.51
N PHE A 113 -2.09 6.91 11.42
CA PHE A 113 -0.74 6.36 11.39
C PHE A 113 0.20 7.11 12.34
N ILE A 114 0.16 8.45 12.38
CA ILE A 114 0.98 9.25 13.31
C ILE A 114 0.63 8.91 14.76
N LYS A 115 -0.67 8.87 15.12
CA LYS A 115 -1.11 8.50 16.47
C LYS A 115 -0.76 7.05 16.81
N GLY A 116 -0.96 6.13 15.85
CA GLY A 116 -0.62 4.71 15.98
C GLY A 116 0.87 4.49 16.26
N VAL A 117 1.74 5.14 15.49
CA VAL A 117 3.20 5.10 15.69
C VAL A 117 3.61 5.72 17.02
N ARG A 118 3.01 6.86 17.43
CA ARG A 118 3.35 7.54 18.69
C ARG A 118 2.94 6.72 19.91
N SER A 119 1.77 6.10 19.86
CA SER A 119 1.24 5.22 20.91
C SER A 119 1.76 3.78 20.85
N ARG A 120 2.52 3.43 19.80
CA ARG A 120 2.93 2.06 19.46
C ARG A 120 1.76 1.05 19.46
N SER A 121 0.55 1.51 19.14
CA SER A 121 -0.65 0.66 19.12
C SER A 121 -0.81 -0.04 17.78
N LEU A 122 -0.62 -1.37 17.77
CA LEU A 122 -0.80 -2.19 16.58
C LEU A 122 -2.24 -2.16 16.05
N ALA A 123 -3.24 -2.04 16.94
CA ALA A 123 -4.64 -1.95 16.53
C ALA A 123 -4.89 -0.69 15.71
N LEU A 124 -4.39 0.47 16.17
CA LEU A 124 -4.52 1.74 15.45
C LEU A 124 -3.82 1.70 14.09
N ILE A 125 -2.61 1.13 14.03
CA ILE A 125 -1.86 1.00 12.76
C ILE A 125 -2.59 0.08 11.78
N ARG A 126 -3.21 -1.01 12.24
CA ARG A 126 -4.01 -1.90 11.39
C ARG A 126 -5.27 -1.24 10.86
N VAL A 127 -5.98 -0.50 11.71
CA VAL A 127 -7.18 0.28 11.30
C VAL A 127 -6.78 1.35 10.28
N ALA A 128 -5.67 2.06 10.51
CA ALA A 128 -5.13 3.03 9.55
C ALA A 128 -4.80 2.36 8.21
N ALA A 129 -4.14 1.19 8.22
CA ALA A 129 -3.78 0.46 7.00
C ALA A 129 -5.04 0.03 6.22
N LEU A 130 -6.07 -0.47 6.90
CA LEU A 130 -7.35 -0.81 6.28
C LEU A 130 -8.02 0.39 5.62
N LEU A 131 -8.09 1.52 6.34
CA LEU A 131 -8.68 2.75 5.85
C LEU A 131 -7.90 3.31 4.65
N THR A 132 -6.57 3.23 4.68
CA THR A 132 -5.72 3.65 3.56
C THR A 132 -5.91 2.76 2.34
N MET A 133 -6.00 1.44 2.50
CA MET A 133 -6.26 0.53 1.38
C MET A 133 -7.62 0.84 0.74
N ALA A 134 -8.66 1.00 1.55
CA ALA A 134 -9.99 1.38 1.07
C ALA A 134 -9.94 2.73 0.35
N GLY A 135 -9.23 3.71 0.92
CA GLY A 135 -9.03 5.03 0.32
C GLY A 135 -8.36 4.98 -1.05
N ILE A 136 -7.34 4.14 -1.22
CA ILE A 136 -6.64 3.97 -2.49
C ILE A 136 -7.50 3.24 -3.52
N ILE A 137 -8.25 2.22 -3.12
CA ILE A 137 -9.17 1.52 -4.03
C ILE A 137 -10.18 2.54 -4.58
N ILE A 138 -10.78 3.34 -3.69
CA ILE A 138 -11.71 4.40 -4.08
C ILE A 138 -11.02 5.42 -4.97
N ASN A 139 -9.79 5.84 -4.67
CA ASN A 139 -9.02 6.75 -5.52
C ASN A 139 -8.80 6.18 -6.93
N ARG A 140 -8.40 4.92 -7.04
CA ARG A 140 -8.23 4.23 -8.33
C ARG A 140 -9.55 4.13 -9.08
N CYS A 141 -10.64 3.76 -8.40
CA CYS A 141 -11.98 3.75 -8.98
C CYS A 141 -12.44 5.15 -9.43
N ASN A 142 -12.13 6.21 -8.67
CA ASN A 142 -12.44 7.59 -9.04
C ASN A 142 -11.75 7.97 -10.35
N TYR A 143 -10.44 7.68 -10.49
CA TYR A 143 -9.71 7.99 -11.73
C TYR A 143 -10.26 7.20 -12.95
N VAL A 144 -10.73 5.96 -12.76
CA VAL A 144 -11.23 5.11 -13.87
C VAL A 144 -12.71 5.34 -14.20
N PHE A 145 -13.58 5.55 -13.20
CA PHE A 145 -15.03 5.60 -13.40
C PHE A 145 -15.66 7.00 -13.28
N ILE A 146 -15.06 7.89 -12.48
CA ILE A 146 -15.63 9.23 -12.18
C ILE A 146 -14.92 10.30 -12.99
N ALA A 147 -13.59 10.27 -13.02
CA ALA A 147 -12.77 11.27 -13.68
C ALA A 147 -12.75 11.07 -15.21
N TYR A 148 -12.75 9.81 -15.68
CA TYR A 148 -12.82 9.44 -17.09
C TYR A 148 -14.25 9.62 -17.64
N LYS A 149 -14.40 10.39 -18.74
CA LYS A 149 -15.69 10.70 -19.39
C LYS A 149 -16.70 11.41 -18.46
N TRP A 150 -16.24 12.41 -17.70
CA TRP A 150 -17.09 13.17 -16.77
C TRP A 150 -18.31 13.85 -17.44
N TYR A 151 -18.21 14.15 -18.75
CA TYR A 151 -19.23 14.82 -19.57
C TYR A 151 -20.37 13.88 -20.02
N VAL A 152 -20.24 12.57 -19.81
CA VAL A 152 -21.24 11.58 -20.23
C VAL A 152 -22.20 11.26 -19.06
N PRO A 153 -23.54 11.24 -19.31
CA PRO A 153 -24.52 10.83 -18.31
C PRO A 153 -24.21 9.46 -17.71
N LEU A 154 -24.56 9.27 -16.44
CA LEU A 154 -24.27 8.04 -15.67
C LEU A 154 -24.75 6.75 -16.36
N ALA A 155 -25.76 6.84 -17.24
CA ALA A 155 -26.36 5.71 -17.94
C ALA A 155 -25.47 5.13 -19.06
N GLU A 156 -24.52 5.91 -19.60
CA GLU A 156 -23.58 5.47 -20.65
C GLU A 156 -22.15 5.34 -20.11
N ARG A 157 -21.96 5.55 -18.81
CA ARG A 157 -20.68 5.23 -18.17
C ARG A 157 -20.46 3.73 -18.15
N TYR A 158 -19.20 3.35 -18.22
CA TYR A 158 -18.78 1.97 -18.20
C TYR A 158 -19.15 1.34 -16.84
N ILE A 159 -20.15 0.46 -16.87
CA ILE A 159 -20.56 -0.40 -15.76
C ILE A 159 -19.88 -1.74 -16.02
N PRO A 160 -19.00 -2.24 -15.12
CA PRO A 160 -18.33 -3.51 -15.32
C PRO A 160 -19.34 -4.62 -15.49
N THR A 161 -19.17 -5.42 -16.53
CA THR A 161 -20.01 -6.59 -16.77
C THR A 161 -19.73 -7.65 -15.70
N TRP A 162 -20.70 -8.52 -15.43
CA TRP A 162 -20.54 -9.60 -14.46
C TRP A 162 -19.28 -10.46 -14.69
N LYS A 163 -18.89 -10.66 -15.95
CA LYS A 163 -17.69 -11.41 -16.32
C LYS A 163 -16.41 -10.71 -15.85
N GLU A 164 -16.34 -9.38 -15.96
CA GLU A 164 -15.16 -8.61 -15.54
C GLU A 164 -14.98 -8.67 -14.02
N VAL A 165 -16.08 -8.65 -13.28
CA VAL A 165 -16.08 -8.84 -11.83
C VAL A 165 -15.53 -10.23 -11.46
N VAL A 166 -16.01 -11.29 -12.13
CA VAL A 166 -15.53 -12.66 -11.92
C VAL A 166 -14.02 -12.76 -12.21
N ILE A 167 -13.54 -12.18 -13.32
CA ILE A 167 -12.11 -12.20 -13.67
C ILE A 167 -11.29 -11.48 -12.60
N ALA A 168 -11.74 -10.33 -12.11
CA ALA A 168 -11.05 -9.59 -11.04
C ALA A 168 -10.97 -10.43 -9.75
N PHE A 169 -12.06 -11.11 -9.38
CA PHE A 169 -12.06 -12.02 -8.24
C PHE A 169 -11.13 -13.21 -8.44
N THR A 170 -11.10 -13.82 -9.63
CA THR A 170 -10.18 -14.92 -9.95
C THR A 170 -8.72 -14.50 -9.76
N VAL A 171 -8.33 -13.30 -10.17
CA VAL A 171 -6.95 -12.80 -9.98
C VAL A 171 -6.61 -12.70 -8.49
N VAL A 172 -7.52 -12.18 -7.67
CA VAL A 172 -7.31 -12.07 -6.21
C VAL A 172 -7.21 -13.45 -5.56
N LEU A 173 -8.09 -14.38 -5.96
CA LEU A 173 -8.06 -15.76 -5.48
C LEU A 173 -6.77 -16.48 -5.88
N ALA A 174 -6.32 -16.33 -7.13
CA ALA A 174 -5.04 -16.87 -7.57
C ALA A 174 -3.88 -16.31 -6.74
N HIS A 175 -3.89 -15.01 -6.42
CA HIS A 175 -2.85 -14.39 -5.60
C HIS A 175 -2.79 -15.03 -4.20
N ILE A 176 -3.95 -15.15 -3.54
CA ILE A 176 -4.04 -15.78 -2.21
C ILE A 176 -3.62 -17.25 -2.27
N TRP A 177 -3.98 -17.97 -3.32
CA TRP A 177 -3.66 -19.38 -3.48
C TRP A 177 -2.17 -19.62 -3.71
N THR A 178 -1.55 -18.86 -4.62
CA THR A 178 -0.09 -18.86 -4.83
C THR A 178 0.64 -18.51 -3.54
N PHE A 179 0.22 -17.46 -2.82
CA PHE A 179 0.86 -17.08 -1.55
C PHE A 179 0.79 -18.23 -0.53
N ARG A 180 -0.38 -18.87 -0.38
CA ARG A 180 -0.56 -20.02 0.52
C ARG A 180 0.28 -21.22 0.10
N TRP A 181 0.47 -21.44 -1.20
CA TRP A 181 1.31 -22.51 -1.73
C TRP A 181 2.80 -22.28 -1.40
N ILE A 182 3.30 -21.05 -1.59
CA ILE A 182 4.69 -20.67 -1.28
C ILE A 182 4.97 -20.84 0.22
N VAL A 183 4.12 -20.26 1.09
CA VAL A 183 4.32 -20.29 2.55
C VAL A 183 4.36 -21.71 3.10
N ASN A 184 3.57 -22.63 2.52
CA ASN A 184 3.55 -24.02 2.97
C ASN A 184 4.75 -24.85 2.49
N ARG A 185 5.42 -24.45 1.42
CA ARG A 185 6.52 -25.23 0.81
C ARG A 185 7.91 -24.66 1.09
N MET A 186 8.02 -23.37 1.42
CA MET A 186 9.27 -22.70 1.75
C MET A 186 9.30 -22.23 3.22
N PRO A 187 10.47 -22.26 3.90
CA PRO A 187 10.60 -21.77 5.27
C PRO A 187 10.60 -20.23 5.29
N VAL A 188 9.43 -19.61 5.08
CA VAL A 188 9.25 -18.15 5.09
C VAL A 188 9.09 -17.62 6.51
N TYR A 189 8.35 -18.34 7.35
CA TYR A 189 8.07 -17.99 8.75
C TYR A 189 8.76 -18.89 9.78
N ARG A 190 9.32 -20.01 9.30
CA ARG A 190 10.10 -20.96 10.09
C ARG A 190 11.55 -20.55 10.05
N GLU A 191 12.29 -20.87 11.09
CA GLU A 191 13.74 -20.79 11.00
C GLU A 191 14.25 -21.71 9.90
N SER A 192 15.32 -21.27 9.22
CA SER A 192 16.00 -22.10 8.25
C SER A 192 16.41 -23.42 8.92
N PRO A 193 16.23 -24.56 8.22
CA PRO A 193 16.68 -25.85 8.72
C PRO A 193 18.13 -25.79 9.22
N GLU A 194 18.46 -26.55 10.27
CA GLU A 194 19.77 -26.53 10.92
C GLU A 194 20.93 -26.78 9.93
N TRP A 195 20.73 -27.64 8.92
CA TRP A 195 21.71 -27.93 7.86
C TRP A 195 22.08 -26.70 7.01
N VAL A 196 21.19 -25.70 6.89
CA VAL A 196 21.51 -24.44 6.18
C VAL A 196 22.37 -23.53 7.05
N LYS A 197 22.17 -23.54 8.37
CA LYS A 197 22.97 -22.74 9.31
C LYS A 197 24.39 -23.28 9.43
N GLU A 198 24.54 -24.60 9.43
CA GLU A 198 25.84 -25.27 9.40
C GLU A 198 26.62 -24.96 8.12
N GLU A 199 25.98 -24.99 6.95
CA GLU A 199 26.61 -24.61 5.68
C GLU A 199 27.06 -23.14 5.67
N GLU A 200 26.23 -22.22 6.17
CA GLU A 200 26.56 -20.79 6.29
C GLU A 200 27.77 -20.55 7.21
N GLU A 201 27.81 -21.20 8.38
CA GLU A 201 28.94 -21.10 9.32
C GLU A 201 30.23 -21.65 8.70
N GLU A 202 30.14 -22.75 7.95
CA GLU A 202 31.28 -23.29 7.20
C GLU A 202 31.76 -22.35 6.11
N THR A 203 30.85 -21.69 5.39
CA THR A 203 31.23 -20.75 4.31
C THR A 203 31.89 -19.50 4.90
N ILE A 204 31.32 -18.93 5.96
CA ILE A 204 31.88 -17.76 6.65
C ILE A 204 33.25 -18.07 7.24
N SER A 205 33.43 -19.23 7.87
CA SER A 205 34.73 -19.67 8.39
C SER A 205 35.78 -19.74 7.28
N LYS A 206 35.43 -20.36 6.14
CA LYS A 206 36.33 -20.46 4.98
C LYS A 206 36.70 -19.08 4.42
N GLU A 207 35.75 -18.16 4.29
CA GLU A 207 36.01 -16.79 3.84
C GLU A 207 36.90 -16.01 4.81
N VAL A 208 36.65 -16.12 6.13
CA VAL A 208 37.49 -15.46 7.15
C VAL A 208 38.92 -16.00 7.15
N VAL A 209 39.10 -17.31 6.98
CA VAL A 209 40.43 -17.94 6.84
C VAL A 209 41.14 -17.45 5.57
N GLN A 210 40.46 -17.46 4.43
CA GLN A 210 41.01 -16.97 3.16
C GLN A 210 41.39 -15.49 3.24
N TRP A 211 40.58 -14.69 3.90
CA TRP A 211 40.82 -13.26 4.03
C TRP A 211 41.97 -12.94 5.00
N ARG A 212 42.14 -13.75 6.07
CA ARG A 212 43.34 -13.67 6.93
C ARG A 212 44.60 -14.07 6.18
N ALA A 213 44.53 -15.08 5.31
CA ALA A 213 45.66 -15.52 4.48
C ALA A 213 46.05 -14.49 3.41
N SER A 214 45.11 -13.69 2.91
CA SER A 214 45.40 -12.65 1.92
C SER A 214 45.98 -11.37 2.54
N ARG A 215 45.91 -11.22 3.88
CA ARG A 215 46.45 -10.09 4.65
C ARG A 215 47.87 -10.33 5.20
N MET A 216 48.42 -11.54 5.06
CA MET A 216 49.82 -11.92 5.36
C MET A 216 50.66 -11.83 4.09
#